data_AF-A0A1G9I8E8-F1
#
_entry.id   AF-A0A1G9I8E8-F1
#
_cell.length_a   1.000
_cell.length_b   1.000
_cell.length_c   1.000
_cell.angle_alpha   90.00
_cell.angle_beta   90.00
_cell.angle_gamma   90.00
#
_symmetry.space_group_name_H-M   'P 1'
#
loop_
_entity.id
_entity.type
_entity.pdbx_description
1 polymer ?
#
loop_
_entity_poly.entity_id
_entity_poly.type
_entity_poly.pdbx_seq_one_letter_code
_entity_poly.pdbx_strand_id
1 'polypeptide(L)'
;MGITSFPPAAGAAWHRPLHYWWQAHLLDCLVDAELREPDEERRRLIRAFPRAMWVRNGFRWTNDYYDDIAWFGLALERAGRLGLGDPRGLRVIVDRLAGAWRRDALGGLPWRVGDEFRNAPVMGPAAILFARVGEDFLARRAVDWLRSRLQRDDGLVVDGLRPARPALYTYNQGTFIGALVELGDLAEAERVASAVEAKLTRDGVLVGARGGDGGLFAGITARYLGEAARAGSAAARRIVLTSAEAAWGNRAESADGVFFGHDWTAPAVIPTAAAPLGANQAPNGVTSAAVPERDLSVQLSGWMLLEAAARL
;
A
#
# COMPACT_ATOMS: atom_id res chain seq x y z
N MET A 1 8.53 -5.98 14.62
CA MET A 1 8.02 -4.73 14.04
C MET A 1 9.20 -3.90 13.58
N GLY A 2 9.03 -3.11 12.51
CA GLY A 2 10.11 -2.29 11.97
C GLY A 2 10.28 -0.98 12.71
N ILE A 3 11.49 -0.43 12.65
CA ILE A 3 11.74 0.96 13.00
C ILE A 3 11.22 1.83 11.83
N THR A 4 10.62 2.97 12.15
CA THR A 4 9.87 3.78 11.17
C THR A 4 10.72 4.84 10.48
N SER A 5 11.95 5.05 10.96
CA SER A 5 12.92 5.91 10.29
C SER A 5 14.37 5.43 10.44
N PHE A 6 15.21 5.73 9.44
CA PHE A 6 16.65 5.51 9.48
C PHE A 6 17.45 6.82 9.31
N PRO A 7 18.53 7.06 10.08
CA PRO A 7 18.87 6.39 11.33
C PRO A 7 17.74 6.48 12.38
N PRO A 8 17.66 5.54 13.32
CA PRO A 8 16.56 5.47 14.29
C PRO A 8 16.38 6.78 15.07
N ALA A 9 15.17 7.33 15.07
CA ALA A 9 14.83 8.47 15.93
C ALA A 9 14.84 8.10 17.41
N ALA A 10 14.93 9.10 18.30
CA ALA A 10 14.81 8.87 19.75
C ALA A 10 13.48 8.14 20.08
N GLY A 11 13.56 7.04 20.82
CA GLY A 11 12.39 6.18 21.13
C GLY A 11 12.06 5.11 20.09
N ALA A 12 12.82 5.00 18.99
CA ALA A 12 12.65 3.97 17.96
C ALA A 12 12.74 2.53 18.49
N ALA A 13 13.56 2.29 19.53
CA ALA A 13 13.63 1.00 20.22
C ALA A 13 12.29 0.56 20.82
N TRP A 14 11.42 1.52 21.12
CA TRP A 14 10.07 1.28 21.61
C TRP A 14 9.03 1.26 20.48
N HIS A 15 9.42 1.39 19.21
CA HIS A 15 8.52 1.47 18.05
C HIS A 15 7.36 2.47 18.28
N ARG A 16 7.68 3.66 18.80
CA ARG A 16 6.73 4.76 18.99
C ARG A 16 7.09 5.90 18.04
N PRO A 17 6.11 6.49 17.31
CA PRO A 17 4.69 6.08 17.22
C PRO A 17 4.50 4.78 16.40
N LEU A 18 3.38 4.07 16.64
CA LEU A 18 3.00 2.90 15.84
C LEU A 18 2.35 3.38 14.55
N HIS A 19 3.08 3.37 13.44
CA HIS A 19 2.52 3.57 12.10
C HIS A 19 1.85 2.28 11.62
N TYR A 20 0.60 2.07 12.04
CA TYR A 20 -0.12 0.80 11.90
C TYR A 20 -0.10 0.27 10.47
N TRP A 21 -0.46 1.09 9.48
CA TRP A 21 -0.50 0.64 8.08
C TRP A 21 0.88 0.49 7.43
N TRP A 22 1.91 1.25 7.86
CA TRP A 22 3.30 1.00 7.43
C TRP A 22 3.78 -0.36 7.92
N GLN A 23 3.41 -0.76 9.14
CA GLN A 23 3.72 -2.08 9.67
C GLN A 23 2.96 -3.20 8.95
N ALA A 24 1.72 -2.95 8.51
CA ALA A 24 1.00 -3.88 7.63
C ALA A 24 1.76 -4.12 6.32
N HIS A 25 2.24 -3.05 5.69
CA HIS A 25 3.05 -3.16 4.48
C HIS A 25 4.44 -3.76 4.70
N LEU A 26 5.03 -3.60 5.88
CA LEU A 26 6.25 -4.33 6.24
C LEU A 26 5.99 -5.84 6.33
N LEU A 27 4.87 -6.26 6.92
CA LEU A 27 4.46 -7.67 6.91
C LEU A 27 4.28 -8.17 5.47
N ASP A 28 3.66 -7.38 4.60
CA ASP A 28 3.54 -7.70 3.17
C ASP A 28 4.89 -7.90 2.48
N CYS A 29 5.87 -7.05 2.75
CA CYS A 29 7.22 -7.17 2.19
C CYS A 29 7.97 -8.39 2.74
N LEU A 30 7.78 -8.73 4.02
CA LEU A 30 8.31 -9.97 4.60
C LEU A 30 7.70 -11.20 3.93
N VAL A 31 6.39 -11.17 3.64
CA VAL A 31 5.72 -12.22 2.87
C VAL A 31 6.25 -12.30 1.45
N ASP A 32 6.55 -11.16 0.80
CA ASP A 32 7.17 -11.18 -0.53
C ASP A 32 8.53 -11.86 -0.54
N ALA A 33 9.38 -11.51 0.41
CA ALA A 33 10.70 -12.10 0.57
C ALA A 33 10.61 -13.60 0.85
N GLU A 34 9.66 -14.03 1.68
CA GLU A 34 9.40 -15.45 1.98
C GLU A 34 8.92 -16.24 0.75
N LEU A 35 8.09 -15.63 -0.09
CA LEU A 35 7.65 -16.25 -1.34
C LEU A 35 8.79 -16.40 -2.35
N ARG A 36 9.75 -15.45 -2.37
CA ARG A 36 10.88 -15.47 -3.30
C ARG A 36 11.98 -16.43 -2.84
N GLU A 37 12.33 -16.39 -1.55
CA GLU A 37 13.46 -17.12 -0.99
C GLU A 37 13.15 -17.53 0.45
N PRO A 38 12.53 -18.71 0.68
CA PRO A 38 12.08 -19.14 2.00
C PRO A 38 13.20 -19.16 3.06
N ASP A 39 12.90 -18.65 4.25
CA ASP A 39 13.86 -18.57 5.36
C ASP A 39 13.19 -18.80 6.72
N GLU A 40 13.73 -19.72 7.53
CA GLU A 40 13.15 -20.10 8.83
C GLU A 40 13.08 -18.95 9.85
N GLU A 41 14.07 -18.05 9.88
CA GLU A 41 14.04 -16.88 10.73
C GLU A 41 12.93 -15.92 10.29
N ARG A 42 12.82 -15.68 8.99
CA ARG A 42 11.75 -14.86 8.41
C ARG A 42 10.37 -15.44 8.70
N ARG A 43 10.19 -16.76 8.59
CA ARG A 43 8.93 -17.44 8.95
C ARG A 43 8.55 -17.19 10.40
N ARG A 44 9.51 -17.24 11.33
CA ARG A 44 9.28 -16.92 12.75
C ARG A 44 8.87 -15.46 12.93
N LEU A 45 9.51 -14.54 12.22
CA LEU A 45 9.17 -13.11 12.25
C LEU A 45 7.74 -12.87 11.73
N ILE A 46 7.39 -13.43 10.57
CA ILE A 46 6.04 -13.31 9.98
C ILE A 46 4.99 -13.87 10.95
N ARG A 47 5.22 -15.06 11.53
CA ARG A 47 4.29 -15.68 12.47
C ARG A 47 4.09 -14.88 13.75
N ALA A 48 5.14 -14.22 14.25
CA ALA A 48 5.06 -13.40 15.46
C ALA A 48 4.45 -12.01 15.20
N PHE A 49 4.47 -11.52 13.95
CA PHE A 49 4.08 -10.16 13.59
C PHE A 49 2.62 -9.81 13.95
N PRO A 50 1.60 -10.64 13.65
CA PRO A 50 0.21 -10.33 13.97
C PRO A 50 0.00 -10.10 15.47
N ARG A 51 0.58 -10.97 16.30
CA ARG A 51 0.51 -10.85 17.76
C ARG A 51 1.20 -9.58 18.25
N ALA A 52 2.36 -9.23 17.69
CA ALA A 52 3.05 -7.99 18.04
C ALA A 52 2.20 -6.76 17.71
N MET A 53 1.58 -6.72 16.52
CA MET A 53 0.63 -5.68 16.13
C MET A 53 -0.55 -5.58 17.08
N TRP A 54 -1.19 -6.71 17.42
CA TRP A 54 -2.32 -6.77 18.34
C TRP A 54 -2.00 -6.22 19.72
N VAL A 55 -0.88 -6.64 20.33
CA VAL A 55 -0.44 -6.14 21.65
C VAL A 55 -0.18 -4.63 21.58
N ARG A 56 0.48 -4.17 20.52
CA ARG A 56 0.90 -2.78 20.38
C ARG A 56 -0.24 -1.83 20.05
N ASN A 57 -1.29 -2.35 19.42
CA ASN A 57 -2.55 -1.65 19.19
C ASN A 57 -3.53 -1.75 20.39
N GLY A 58 -3.02 -2.05 21.59
CA GLY A 58 -3.82 -2.11 22.82
C GLY A 58 -4.77 -3.30 22.85
N PHE A 59 -4.30 -4.47 22.43
CA PHE A 59 -5.07 -5.72 22.37
C PHE A 59 -6.28 -5.65 21.42
N ARG A 60 -6.15 -4.87 20.33
CA ARG A 60 -7.17 -4.73 19.29
C ARG A 60 -6.60 -5.06 17.91
N TRP A 61 -7.38 -5.77 17.12
CA TRP A 61 -7.05 -6.05 15.72
C TRP A 61 -7.36 -4.87 14.80
N THR A 62 -8.27 -4.00 15.20
CA THR A 62 -8.76 -2.87 14.41
C THR A 62 -8.40 -1.55 15.07
N ASN A 63 -8.45 -0.45 14.31
CA ASN A 63 -8.36 0.91 14.81
C ASN A 63 -9.54 1.75 14.28
N ASP A 64 -9.44 3.09 14.29
CA ASP A 64 -10.53 3.95 13.82
C ASP A 64 -10.50 4.23 12.31
N TYR A 65 -9.44 3.81 11.61
CA TYR A 65 -9.20 4.05 10.19
C TYR A 65 -9.48 2.76 9.39
N TYR A 66 -10.46 2.79 8.49
CA TYR A 66 -10.89 1.57 7.78
C TYR A 66 -9.91 1.14 6.69
N ASP A 67 -9.13 2.07 6.15
CA ASP A 67 -8.03 1.83 5.21
C ASP A 67 -6.89 1.10 5.92
N ASP A 68 -6.45 1.58 7.09
CA ASP A 68 -5.48 0.88 7.94
C ASP A 68 -5.90 -0.57 8.21
N ILE A 69 -7.17 -0.76 8.59
CA ILE A 69 -7.76 -2.07 8.84
C ILE A 69 -7.70 -2.95 7.58
N ALA A 70 -8.06 -2.42 6.41
CA ALA A 70 -8.04 -3.17 5.16
C ALA A 70 -6.62 -3.59 4.77
N TRP A 71 -5.62 -2.71 4.93
CA TRP A 71 -4.21 -3.04 4.67
C TRP A 71 -3.69 -4.16 5.55
N PHE A 72 -4.00 -4.11 6.85
CA PHE A 72 -3.58 -5.18 7.74
C PHE A 72 -4.33 -6.49 7.46
N GLY A 73 -5.61 -6.42 7.09
CA GLY A 73 -6.37 -7.58 6.62
C GLY A 73 -5.71 -8.26 5.42
N LEU A 74 -5.29 -7.48 4.41
CA LEU A 74 -4.56 -7.99 3.24
C LEU A 74 -3.24 -8.67 3.64
N ALA A 75 -2.45 -8.04 4.51
CA ALA A 75 -1.19 -8.63 4.97
C ALA A 75 -1.40 -9.94 5.76
N LEU A 76 -2.45 -10.02 6.60
CA LEU A 76 -2.82 -11.24 7.31
C LEU A 76 -3.31 -12.35 6.38
N GLU A 77 -4.11 -11.99 5.37
CA GLU A 77 -4.60 -12.92 4.36
C GLU A 77 -3.42 -13.54 3.59
N ARG A 78 -2.49 -12.71 3.12
CA ARG A 78 -1.30 -13.17 2.39
C ARG A 78 -0.39 -14.03 3.25
N ALA A 79 -0.15 -13.65 4.51
CA ALA A 79 0.59 -14.50 5.45
C ALA A 79 -0.16 -15.82 5.75
N GLY A 80 -1.50 -15.77 5.77
CA GLY A 80 -2.38 -16.92 5.95
C GLY A 80 -2.22 -17.98 4.86
N ARG A 81 -2.02 -17.57 3.59
CA ARG A 81 -1.72 -18.49 2.48
C ARG A 81 -0.44 -19.32 2.69
N LEU A 82 0.48 -18.84 3.52
CA LEU A 82 1.72 -19.54 3.90
C LEU A 82 1.59 -20.36 5.20
N GLY A 83 0.40 -20.37 5.82
CA GLY A 83 0.18 -20.93 7.15
C GLY A 83 0.81 -20.12 8.27
N LEU A 84 1.09 -18.82 8.05
CA LEU A 84 1.78 -17.93 8.99
C LEU A 84 0.93 -16.73 9.44
N GLY A 85 -0.30 -16.60 8.95
CA GLY A 85 -1.22 -15.53 9.33
C GLY A 85 -1.89 -15.74 10.68
N ASP A 86 -2.87 -14.88 10.98
CA ASP A 86 -3.75 -15.01 12.16
C ASP A 86 -5.21 -15.10 11.70
N PRO A 87 -5.80 -16.31 11.59
CA PRO A 87 -7.16 -16.49 11.09
C PRO A 87 -8.22 -15.81 11.95
N ARG A 88 -7.96 -15.58 13.24
CA ARG A 88 -8.88 -14.87 14.14
C ARG A 88 -8.84 -13.37 13.86
N GLY A 89 -7.63 -12.80 13.77
CA GLY A 89 -7.43 -11.40 13.43
C GLY A 89 -8.03 -11.06 12.07
N LEU A 90 -7.78 -11.91 11.07
CA LEU A 90 -8.36 -11.77 9.73
C LEU A 90 -9.89 -11.74 9.76
N ARG A 91 -10.53 -12.67 10.46
CA ARG A 91 -12.00 -12.71 10.59
C ARG A 91 -12.55 -11.43 11.22
N VAL A 92 -11.95 -10.96 12.32
CA VAL A 92 -12.37 -9.72 12.99
C VAL A 92 -12.28 -8.51 12.06
N ILE A 93 -11.25 -8.46 11.21
CA ILE A 93 -11.06 -7.39 10.23
C ILE A 93 -12.12 -7.46 9.12
N VAL A 94 -12.34 -8.64 8.54
CA VAL A 94 -13.34 -8.84 7.48
C VAL A 94 -14.75 -8.48 8.00
N ASP A 95 -15.12 -8.95 9.19
CA ASP A 95 -16.40 -8.64 9.83
C ASP A 95 -16.55 -7.12 10.07
N ARG A 96 -15.46 -6.46 10.50
CA ARG A 96 -15.46 -5.02 10.75
C ARG A 96 -15.68 -4.22 9.46
N LEU A 97 -15.03 -4.61 8.36
CA LEU A 97 -15.19 -3.95 7.07
C LEU A 97 -16.58 -4.21 6.48
N ALA A 98 -17.04 -5.47 6.47
CA ALA A 98 -18.36 -5.84 5.96
C ALA A 98 -19.49 -5.13 6.72
N GLY A 99 -19.39 -5.05 8.05
CA GLY A 99 -20.36 -4.38 8.91
C GLY A 99 -20.34 -2.85 8.84
N ALA A 100 -19.30 -2.24 8.26
CA ALA A 100 -19.16 -0.78 8.19
C ALA A 100 -19.78 -0.15 6.94
N TRP A 101 -20.29 -0.96 6.01
CA TRP A 101 -20.91 -0.44 4.79
C TRP A 101 -22.11 0.45 5.09
N ARG A 102 -22.08 1.68 4.59
CA ARG A 102 -23.12 2.70 4.87
C ARG A 102 -24.33 2.50 3.97
N ARG A 103 -25.51 2.65 4.56
CA ARG A 103 -26.82 2.46 3.89
C ARG A 103 -27.46 3.77 3.43
N ASP A 104 -26.75 4.88 3.56
CA ASP A 104 -27.16 6.18 3.04
C ASP A 104 -27.08 6.21 1.50
N ALA A 105 -27.50 7.32 0.90
CA ALA A 105 -27.52 7.50 -0.56
C ALA A 105 -26.11 7.55 -1.19
N LEU A 106 -25.06 7.81 -0.42
CA LEU A 106 -23.67 7.78 -0.90
C LEU A 106 -23.14 6.35 -0.94
N GLY A 107 -23.55 5.52 0.03
CA GLY A 107 -23.04 4.17 0.21
C GLY A 107 -21.56 4.17 0.57
N GLY A 108 -20.90 3.03 0.32
CA GLY A 108 -19.46 2.87 0.53
C GLY A 108 -19.05 2.74 2.00
N LEU A 109 -17.76 2.55 2.20
CA LEU A 109 -17.14 2.46 3.52
C LEU A 109 -16.63 3.86 3.96
N PRO A 110 -16.89 4.26 5.22
CA PRO A 110 -16.31 5.48 5.77
C PRO A 110 -14.79 5.39 5.84
N TRP A 111 -14.12 6.54 5.68
CA TRP A 111 -12.67 6.60 5.88
C TRP A 111 -12.28 6.24 7.32
N ARG A 112 -12.95 6.87 8.28
CA ARG A 112 -12.77 6.60 9.71
C ARG A 112 -14.09 6.50 10.45
N VAL A 113 -14.06 5.94 11.65
CA VAL A 113 -15.22 5.86 12.54
C VAL A 113 -15.81 7.26 12.77
N GLY A 114 -17.10 7.40 12.53
CA GLY A 114 -17.82 8.66 12.67
C GLY A 114 -17.68 9.64 11.51
N ASP A 115 -16.97 9.29 10.43
CA ASP A 115 -16.80 10.15 9.26
C ASP A 115 -17.90 9.93 8.21
N GLU A 116 -18.20 10.99 7.47
CA GLU A 116 -19.04 10.96 6.27
C GLU A 116 -18.20 10.84 5.00
N PHE A 117 -16.89 11.10 5.08
CA PHE A 117 -16.00 10.95 3.95
C PHE A 117 -15.91 9.48 3.50
N ARG A 118 -15.99 9.25 2.19
CA ARG A 118 -15.81 7.95 1.51
C ARG A 118 -14.72 8.11 0.47
N ASN A 119 -13.78 7.18 0.43
CA ASN A 119 -12.56 7.33 -0.36
C ASN A 119 -12.06 6.00 -0.93
N ALA A 120 -11.30 6.09 -2.02
CA ALA A 120 -10.67 4.95 -2.68
C ALA A 120 -9.69 4.18 -1.77
N PRO A 121 -8.92 4.83 -0.87
CA PRO A 121 -8.01 4.15 0.05
C PRO A 121 -8.65 3.12 0.98
N VAL A 122 -9.95 3.21 1.26
CA VAL A 122 -10.68 2.15 1.98
C VAL A 122 -11.22 1.12 1.00
N MET A 123 -11.89 1.61 -0.05
CA MET A 123 -12.69 0.78 -0.94
C MET A 123 -11.84 -0.16 -1.81
N GLY A 124 -10.71 0.32 -2.33
CA GLY A 124 -9.78 -0.46 -3.14
C GLY A 124 -9.22 -1.68 -2.39
N PRO A 125 -8.50 -1.51 -1.28
CA PRO A 125 -7.96 -2.65 -0.53
C PRO A 125 -9.06 -3.53 0.09
N ALA A 126 -10.21 -2.97 0.49
CA ALA A 126 -11.33 -3.79 0.95
C ALA A 126 -11.88 -4.69 -0.16
N ALA A 127 -12.01 -4.18 -1.41
CA ALA A 127 -12.45 -4.99 -2.54
C ALA A 127 -11.53 -6.18 -2.80
N ILE A 128 -10.21 -5.95 -2.79
CA ILE A 128 -9.19 -7.00 -2.94
C ILE A 128 -9.31 -8.02 -1.81
N LEU A 129 -9.39 -7.55 -0.57
CA LEU A 129 -9.50 -8.43 0.59
C LEU A 129 -10.75 -9.30 0.50
N PHE A 130 -11.91 -8.70 0.21
CA PHE A 130 -13.17 -9.43 0.05
C PHE A 130 -13.08 -10.51 -1.02
N ALA A 131 -12.51 -10.19 -2.20
CA ALA A 131 -12.34 -11.18 -3.25
C ALA A 131 -11.47 -12.36 -2.78
N ARG A 132 -10.35 -12.06 -2.11
CA ARG A 132 -9.40 -13.07 -1.63
C ARG A 132 -9.96 -13.99 -0.54
N VAL A 133 -10.90 -13.50 0.28
CA VAL A 133 -11.56 -14.31 1.30
C VAL A 133 -12.87 -14.97 0.83
N GLY A 134 -13.22 -14.83 -0.46
CA GLY A 134 -14.40 -15.44 -1.08
C GLY A 134 -15.71 -14.68 -0.90
N GLU A 135 -15.64 -13.41 -0.48
CA GLU A 135 -16.79 -12.52 -0.32
C GLU A 135 -17.08 -11.75 -1.64
N ASP A 136 -17.31 -12.50 -2.72
CA ASP A 136 -17.44 -11.99 -4.10
C ASP A 136 -18.46 -10.86 -4.25
N PHE A 137 -19.59 -10.97 -3.53
CA PHE A 137 -20.62 -9.94 -3.55
C PHE A 137 -20.09 -8.61 -3.01
N LEU A 138 -19.38 -8.63 -1.87
CA LEU A 138 -18.81 -7.43 -1.27
C LEU A 138 -17.68 -6.85 -2.13
N ALA A 139 -16.87 -7.71 -2.74
CA ALA A 139 -15.82 -7.30 -3.66
C ALA A 139 -16.37 -6.56 -4.87
N ARG A 140 -17.35 -7.15 -5.58
CA ARG A 140 -18.02 -6.52 -6.74
C ARG A 140 -18.70 -5.22 -6.35
N ARG A 141 -19.42 -5.22 -5.23
CA ARG A 141 -20.09 -4.02 -4.72
C ARG A 141 -19.09 -2.89 -4.47
N ALA A 142 -17.91 -3.20 -3.95
CA ALA A 142 -16.87 -2.20 -3.70
C ALA A 142 -16.27 -1.64 -5.00
N VAL A 143 -16.00 -2.51 -5.99
CA VAL A 143 -15.52 -2.09 -7.33
C VAL A 143 -16.57 -1.26 -8.07
N ASP A 144 -17.83 -1.66 -8.06
CA ASP A 144 -18.91 -0.90 -8.70
C ASP A 144 -19.12 0.47 -8.04
N TRP A 145 -18.91 0.57 -6.73
CA TRP A 145 -18.90 1.86 -6.04
C TRP A 145 -17.74 2.75 -6.49
N LEU A 146 -16.52 2.20 -6.62
CA LEU A 146 -15.37 2.95 -7.16
C LEU A 146 -15.65 3.46 -8.57
N ARG A 147 -16.16 2.60 -9.45
CA ARG A 147 -16.56 2.95 -10.83
C ARG A 147 -17.60 4.08 -10.86
N SER A 148 -18.69 3.91 -10.12
CA SER A 148 -19.82 4.85 -10.18
C SER A 148 -19.57 6.18 -9.48
N ARG A 149 -18.65 6.24 -8.51
CA ARG A 149 -18.45 7.42 -7.67
C ARG A 149 -17.13 8.14 -7.89
N LEU A 150 -16.06 7.40 -8.18
CA LEU A 150 -14.69 7.93 -8.13
C LEU A 150 -13.92 7.73 -9.44
N GLN A 151 -14.35 6.85 -10.35
CA GLN A 151 -13.70 6.69 -11.64
C GLN A 151 -14.07 7.84 -12.57
N ARG A 152 -13.05 8.41 -13.22
CA ARG A 152 -13.17 9.46 -14.22
C ARG A 152 -13.29 8.87 -15.63
N ASP A 153 -13.62 9.72 -16.59
CA ASP A 153 -13.72 9.35 -18.02
C ASP A 153 -12.41 8.80 -18.61
N ASP A 154 -11.26 9.18 -18.03
CA ASP A 154 -9.95 8.66 -18.41
C ASP A 154 -9.57 7.34 -17.71
N GLY A 155 -10.50 6.75 -16.95
CA GLY A 155 -10.32 5.49 -16.24
C GLY A 155 -9.65 5.61 -14.87
N LEU A 156 -9.07 6.77 -14.52
CA LEU A 156 -8.42 6.97 -13.23
C LEU A 156 -9.41 7.22 -12.11
N VAL A 157 -9.08 6.73 -10.92
CA VAL A 157 -9.88 6.82 -9.69
C VAL A 157 -9.40 7.98 -8.83
N VAL A 158 -10.32 8.87 -8.49
CA VAL A 158 -10.04 9.99 -7.58
C VAL A 158 -10.01 9.56 -6.11
N ASP A 159 -9.36 10.36 -5.26
CA ASP A 159 -9.17 10.05 -3.84
C ASP A 159 -10.47 9.76 -3.10
N GLY A 160 -11.49 10.60 -3.24
CA GLY A 160 -12.76 10.38 -2.55
C GLY A 160 -13.80 11.43 -2.89
N LEU A 161 -14.97 11.28 -2.28
CA LEU A 161 -16.11 12.19 -2.45
C LEU A 161 -15.81 13.53 -1.77
N ARG A 162 -15.14 14.45 -2.49
CA ARG A 162 -14.88 15.82 -2.04
C ARG A 162 -15.61 16.84 -2.93
N PRO A 163 -16.10 17.96 -2.37
CA PRO A 163 -16.79 19.00 -3.15
C PRO A 163 -15.92 19.71 -4.20
N ALA A 164 -14.59 19.66 -4.10
CA ALA A 164 -13.68 20.35 -5.03
C ALA A 164 -12.38 19.58 -5.28
N ARG A 165 -11.88 19.69 -6.54
CA ARG A 165 -10.63 19.14 -7.12
C ARG A 165 -10.14 17.85 -6.47
N PRO A 166 -10.66 16.69 -6.92
CA PRO A 166 -10.17 15.42 -6.41
C PRO A 166 -8.68 15.22 -6.69
N ALA A 167 -7.92 14.87 -5.65
CA ALA A 167 -6.54 14.45 -5.80
C ALA A 167 -6.47 13.10 -6.52
N LEU A 168 -5.43 12.95 -7.35
CA LEU A 168 -5.04 11.66 -7.91
C LEU A 168 -3.80 11.17 -7.19
N TYR A 169 -3.89 9.97 -6.64
CA TYR A 169 -2.76 9.27 -6.04
C TYR A 169 -2.57 7.92 -6.72
N THR A 170 -1.32 7.50 -6.90
CA THR A 170 -0.96 6.28 -7.61
C THR A 170 -1.57 5.05 -6.96
N TYR A 171 -1.53 4.92 -5.64
CA TYR A 171 -2.04 3.74 -4.92
C TYR A 171 -3.54 3.49 -5.06
N ASN A 172 -4.34 4.55 -5.28
CA ASN A 172 -5.77 4.40 -5.59
C ASN A 172 -5.94 3.66 -6.93
N GLN A 173 -5.06 3.92 -7.89
CA GLN A 173 -5.07 3.24 -9.18
C GLN A 173 -4.58 1.80 -9.02
N GLY A 174 -3.50 1.61 -8.27
CA GLY A 174 -2.96 0.28 -7.96
C GLY A 174 -4.02 -0.64 -7.35
N THR A 175 -4.68 -0.19 -6.29
CA THR A 175 -5.72 -0.99 -5.63
C THR A 175 -6.95 -1.23 -6.50
N PHE A 176 -7.34 -0.26 -7.33
CA PHE A 176 -8.43 -0.48 -8.27
C PHE A 176 -8.05 -1.53 -9.33
N ILE A 177 -6.84 -1.45 -9.89
CA ILE A 177 -6.28 -2.46 -10.80
C ILE A 177 -6.24 -3.83 -10.13
N GLY A 178 -5.73 -3.92 -8.89
CA GLY A 178 -5.69 -5.16 -8.12
C GLY A 178 -7.08 -5.78 -7.94
N ALA A 179 -8.08 -4.96 -7.57
CA ALA A 179 -9.45 -5.44 -7.42
C ALA A 179 -10.06 -5.94 -8.74
N LEU A 180 -9.78 -5.26 -9.86
CA LEU A 180 -10.20 -5.69 -11.19
C LEU A 180 -9.58 -7.04 -11.56
N VAL A 181 -8.29 -7.24 -11.26
CA VAL A 181 -7.59 -8.51 -11.49
C VAL A 181 -8.20 -9.64 -10.67
N GLU A 182 -8.46 -9.42 -9.38
CA GLU A 182 -9.10 -10.43 -8.51
C GLU A 182 -10.50 -10.82 -9.02
N LEU A 183 -11.25 -9.89 -9.61
CA LEU A 183 -12.58 -10.13 -10.18
C LEU A 183 -12.56 -10.63 -11.64
N GLY A 184 -11.39 -10.74 -12.26
CA GLY A 184 -11.20 -11.22 -13.64
C GLY A 184 -11.48 -10.19 -14.74
N ASP A 185 -11.59 -8.89 -14.42
CA ASP A 185 -11.79 -7.82 -15.41
C ASP A 185 -10.46 -7.30 -15.97
N LEU A 186 -9.75 -8.19 -16.67
CA LEU A 186 -8.40 -7.93 -17.17
C LEU A 186 -8.37 -6.84 -18.25
N ALA A 187 -9.45 -6.70 -19.01
CA ALA A 187 -9.56 -5.66 -20.04
C ALA A 187 -9.63 -4.26 -19.41
N GLU A 188 -10.36 -4.10 -18.30
CA GLU A 188 -10.36 -2.82 -17.58
C GLU A 188 -9.05 -2.58 -16.84
N ALA A 189 -8.46 -3.63 -16.24
CA ALA A 189 -7.15 -3.52 -15.60
C ALA A 189 -6.08 -2.98 -16.58
N GLU A 190 -6.04 -3.48 -17.83
CA GLU A 190 -5.13 -2.97 -18.87
C GLU A 190 -5.44 -1.51 -19.25
N ARG A 191 -6.73 -1.13 -19.37
CA ARG A 191 -7.11 0.26 -19.67
C ARG A 191 -6.66 1.21 -18.57
N VAL A 192 -6.87 0.86 -17.30
CA VAL A 192 -6.46 1.68 -16.16
C VAL A 192 -4.93 1.73 -16.07
N ALA A 193 -4.23 0.61 -16.27
CA ALA A 193 -2.77 0.58 -16.32
C ALA A 193 -2.21 1.48 -17.43
N SER A 194 -2.84 1.50 -18.61
CA SER A 194 -2.48 2.41 -19.71
C SER A 194 -2.72 3.89 -19.34
N ALA A 195 -3.79 4.19 -18.60
CA ALA A 195 -4.03 5.54 -18.10
C ALA A 195 -2.99 5.96 -17.03
N VAL A 196 -2.56 5.02 -16.18
CA VAL A 196 -1.43 5.23 -15.25
C VAL A 196 -0.15 5.51 -16.02
N GLU A 197 0.17 4.72 -17.05
CA GLU A 197 1.33 4.94 -17.93
C GLU A 197 1.33 6.37 -18.49
N ALA A 198 0.19 6.80 -19.05
CA ALA A 198 0.09 8.10 -19.72
C ALA A 198 0.10 9.32 -18.77
N LYS A 199 -0.36 9.19 -17.52
CA LYS A 199 -0.67 10.35 -16.66
C LYS A 199 0.03 10.34 -15.31
N LEU A 200 0.51 9.20 -14.86
CA LEU A 200 1.12 8.98 -13.55
C LEU A 200 2.49 8.32 -13.69
N THR A 201 3.14 8.50 -14.84
CA THR A 201 4.56 8.23 -15.01
C THR A 201 5.29 9.47 -15.54
N ARG A 202 6.60 9.50 -15.31
CA ARG A 202 7.55 10.41 -15.94
C ARG A 202 8.61 9.54 -16.60
N ASP A 203 8.75 9.65 -17.93
CA ASP A 203 9.68 8.82 -18.71
C ASP A 203 9.46 7.31 -18.48
N GLY A 204 8.20 6.88 -18.29
CA GLY A 204 7.82 5.50 -18.01
C GLY A 204 7.99 5.03 -16.56
N VAL A 205 8.57 5.88 -15.70
CA VAL A 205 8.76 5.61 -14.26
C VAL A 205 7.56 6.14 -13.48
N LEU A 206 6.97 5.34 -12.58
CA LEU A 206 5.87 5.79 -11.72
C LEU A 206 6.24 7.08 -10.98
N VAL A 207 5.32 8.05 -11.00
CA VAL A 207 5.51 9.26 -10.21
C VAL A 207 5.46 8.92 -8.72
N GLY A 208 6.54 9.26 -8.03
CA GLY A 208 6.60 9.20 -6.58
C GLY A 208 5.72 10.26 -5.92
N ALA A 209 5.50 10.10 -4.62
CA ALA A 209 5.11 11.20 -3.73
C ALA A 209 6.28 11.52 -2.80
N ARG A 210 6.12 12.50 -1.91
CA ARG A 210 7.13 12.78 -0.86
C ARG A 210 7.22 11.59 0.13
N GLY A 211 8.05 11.71 1.16
CA GLY A 211 8.08 10.75 2.27
C GLY A 211 6.79 10.75 3.09
N GLY A 212 6.84 10.19 4.30
CA GLY A 212 5.67 10.01 5.14
C GLY A 212 4.72 9.02 4.48
N ASP A 213 3.41 9.24 4.57
CA ASP A 213 2.45 8.29 3.98
C ASP A 213 2.58 8.16 2.45
N GLY A 214 2.92 9.27 1.78
CA GLY A 214 3.14 9.30 0.33
C GLY A 214 4.25 8.34 -0.12
N GLY A 215 5.20 8.04 0.77
CA GLY A 215 6.32 7.15 0.49
C GLY A 215 5.88 5.76 0.08
N LEU A 216 4.70 5.28 0.50
CA LEU A 216 4.16 3.96 0.16
C LEU A 216 3.40 3.90 -1.17
N PHE A 217 3.00 5.05 -1.73
CA PHE A 217 1.98 5.07 -2.78
C PHE A 217 2.45 4.40 -4.07
N ALA A 218 3.68 4.70 -4.52
CA ALA A 218 4.25 4.12 -5.72
C ALA A 218 4.49 2.61 -5.57
N GLY A 219 4.95 2.15 -4.39
CA GLY A 219 5.17 0.73 -4.12
C GLY A 219 3.89 -0.11 -4.11
N ILE A 220 2.83 0.40 -3.49
CA ILE A 220 1.50 -0.24 -3.55
C ILE A 220 1.02 -0.35 -4.99
N THR A 221 1.24 0.69 -5.78
CA THR A 221 0.89 0.69 -7.21
C THR A 221 1.69 -0.36 -7.97
N ALA A 222 3.01 -0.40 -7.77
CA ALA A 222 3.90 -1.37 -8.39
C ALA A 222 3.51 -2.82 -8.05
N ARG A 223 3.10 -3.11 -6.82
CA ARG A 223 2.59 -4.44 -6.43
C ARG A 223 1.45 -4.90 -7.31
N TYR A 224 0.40 -4.10 -7.43
CA TYR A 224 -0.81 -4.49 -8.17
C TYR A 224 -0.63 -4.38 -9.68
N LEU A 225 0.23 -3.49 -10.17
CA LEU A 225 0.69 -3.54 -11.56
C LEU A 225 1.47 -4.84 -11.83
N GLY A 226 2.28 -5.33 -10.89
CA GLY A 226 2.95 -6.63 -11.00
C GLY A 226 1.95 -7.79 -11.11
N GLU A 227 0.89 -7.77 -10.30
CA GLU A 227 -0.20 -8.75 -10.41
C GLU A 227 -0.93 -8.67 -11.76
N ALA A 228 -1.26 -7.46 -12.23
CA ALA A 228 -1.87 -7.25 -13.55
C ALA A 228 -0.94 -7.69 -14.70
N ALA A 229 0.36 -7.42 -14.60
CA ALA A 229 1.35 -7.81 -15.60
C ALA A 229 1.45 -9.34 -15.72
N ARG A 230 1.41 -10.06 -14.60
CA ARG A 230 1.34 -11.53 -14.58
C ARG A 230 0.03 -12.06 -15.17
N ALA A 231 -1.05 -11.29 -15.07
CA ALA A 231 -2.33 -11.59 -15.70
C ALA A 231 -2.40 -11.14 -17.19
N GLY A 232 -1.31 -10.63 -17.76
CA GLY A 232 -1.19 -10.31 -19.18
C GLY A 232 -1.25 -8.81 -19.53
N SER A 233 -1.28 -7.91 -18.54
CA SER A 233 -1.25 -6.46 -18.79
C SER A 233 0.10 -6.00 -19.32
N ALA A 234 0.14 -5.52 -20.56
CA ALA A 234 1.37 -5.05 -21.20
C ALA A 234 1.81 -3.69 -20.65
N ALA A 235 0.86 -2.77 -20.44
CA ALA A 235 1.13 -1.47 -19.83
C ALA A 235 1.71 -1.64 -18.42
N ALA A 236 1.10 -2.49 -17.59
CA ALA A 236 1.60 -2.74 -16.23
C ALA A 236 3.01 -3.33 -16.23
N ARG A 237 3.30 -4.28 -17.14
CA ARG A 237 4.64 -4.86 -17.27
C ARG A 237 5.70 -3.81 -17.57
N ARG A 238 5.45 -2.91 -18.54
CA ARG A 238 6.39 -1.84 -18.90
C ARG A 238 6.66 -0.92 -17.72
N ILE A 239 5.60 -0.41 -17.08
CA ILE A 239 5.72 0.50 -15.93
C ILE A 239 6.59 -0.12 -14.83
N VAL A 240 6.31 -1.38 -14.45
CA VAL A 240 7.04 -2.05 -13.35
C VAL A 240 8.51 -2.21 -13.70
N LEU A 241 8.84 -2.72 -14.89
CA LEU A 241 10.23 -2.97 -15.28
C LEU A 241 11.03 -1.67 -15.44
N THR A 242 10.47 -0.67 -16.13
CA THR A 242 11.12 0.65 -16.28
C THR A 242 11.31 1.34 -14.94
N SER A 243 10.32 1.28 -14.05
CA SER A 243 10.44 1.85 -12.70
C SER A 243 11.50 1.12 -11.88
N ALA A 244 11.56 -0.22 -11.94
CA ALA A 244 12.52 -1.02 -11.18
C ALA A 244 13.95 -0.78 -11.63
N GLU A 245 14.18 -0.66 -12.94
CA GLU A 245 15.50 -0.31 -13.50
C GLU A 245 15.93 1.09 -13.04
N ALA A 246 15.03 2.08 -13.11
CA ALA A 246 15.31 3.43 -12.64
C ALA A 246 15.59 3.48 -11.13
N ALA A 247 14.76 2.84 -10.31
CA ALA A 247 14.93 2.77 -8.86
C ALA A 247 16.25 2.08 -8.47
N TRP A 248 16.60 1.00 -9.16
CA TRP A 248 17.86 0.30 -8.95
C TRP A 248 19.06 1.16 -9.38
N GLY A 249 19.01 1.78 -10.55
CA GLY A 249 20.08 2.64 -11.06
C GLY A 249 20.33 3.88 -10.20
N ASN A 250 19.28 4.40 -9.57
CA ASN A 250 19.34 5.59 -8.71
C ASN A 250 19.43 5.29 -7.21
N ARG A 251 19.53 4.02 -6.79
CA ARG A 251 19.67 3.67 -5.37
C ARG A 251 20.97 4.26 -4.79
N ALA A 252 20.96 4.53 -3.49
CA ALA A 252 22.18 4.85 -2.75
C ALA A 252 22.65 3.63 -1.97
N GLU A 253 23.96 3.47 -1.84
CA GLU A 253 24.57 2.38 -1.09
C GLU A 253 25.56 2.92 -0.07
N SER A 254 25.52 2.37 1.14
CA SER A 254 26.49 2.62 2.19
C SER A 254 26.83 1.32 2.94
N ALA A 255 27.73 1.41 3.93
CA ALA A 255 27.99 0.29 4.84
C ALA A 255 26.74 -0.17 5.62
N ASP A 256 25.73 0.70 5.75
CA ASP A 256 24.47 0.41 6.46
C ASP A 256 23.41 -0.24 5.56
N GLY A 257 23.65 -0.31 4.24
CA GLY A 257 22.76 -0.99 3.28
C GLY A 257 22.41 -0.17 2.05
N VAL A 258 21.32 -0.58 1.40
CA VAL A 258 20.75 0.03 0.18
C VAL A 258 19.58 0.92 0.55
N PHE A 259 19.54 2.12 -0.02
CA PHE A 259 18.48 3.10 0.20
C PHE A 259 17.82 3.47 -1.14
N PHE A 260 16.49 3.35 -1.17
CA PHE A 260 15.68 3.81 -2.29
C PHE A 260 15.15 5.22 -2.05
N GLY A 261 15.04 5.97 -3.16
CA GLY A 261 14.46 7.31 -3.20
C GLY A 261 12.93 7.28 -3.20
N HIS A 262 12.34 8.40 -2.80
CA HIS A 262 10.90 8.66 -3.00
C HIS A 262 10.56 8.98 -4.46
N ASP A 263 11.54 9.52 -5.21
CA ASP A 263 11.51 9.72 -6.65
C ASP A 263 12.55 8.79 -7.30
N TRP A 264 12.08 7.79 -8.04
CA TRP A 264 12.95 6.80 -8.68
C TRP A 264 13.67 7.33 -9.92
N THR A 265 13.35 8.55 -10.39
CA THR A 265 14.03 9.22 -11.50
C THR A 265 15.26 10.01 -11.07
N ALA A 266 15.49 10.15 -9.76
CA ALA A 266 16.59 10.91 -9.18
C ALA A 266 17.43 10.04 -8.23
N PRO A 267 18.75 10.28 -8.12
CA PRO A 267 19.61 9.59 -7.16
C PRO A 267 19.07 9.72 -5.73
N ALA A 268 18.96 8.60 -5.04
CA ALA A 268 18.58 8.54 -3.64
C ALA A 268 19.66 9.17 -2.76
N VAL A 269 19.23 9.70 -1.61
CA VAL A 269 20.12 10.35 -0.64
C VAL A 269 20.34 9.41 0.54
N ILE A 270 21.61 9.19 0.90
CA ILE A 270 21.94 8.43 2.12
C ILE A 270 21.46 9.24 3.33
N PRO A 271 20.54 8.70 4.15
CA PRO A 271 20.00 9.47 5.26
C PRO A 271 21.02 9.65 6.39
N THR A 272 21.20 10.88 6.88
CA THR A 272 22.08 11.18 8.02
C THR A 272 21.28 11.64 9.24
N ALA A 273 21.83 11.46 10.44
CA ALA A 273 21.18 11.84 11.70
C ALA A 273 20.93 13.35 11.85
N ALA A 274 21.63 14.19 11.07
CA ALA A 274 21.50 15.66 11.09
C ALA A 274 20.30 16.19 10.29
N ALA A 275 19.63 15.34 9.51
CA ALA A 275 18.46 15.75 8.75
C ALA A 275 17.26 16.00 9.69
N PRO A 276 16.61 17.18 9.66
CA PRO A 276 15.46 17.46 10.50
C PRO A 276 14.31 16.47 10.25
N LEU A 277 13.59 16.08 11.30
CA LEU A 277 12.25 15.51 11.13
C LEU A 277 11.38 16.61 10.48
N GLY A 278 10.67 16.27 9.40
CA GLY A 278 9.93 17.28 8.64
C GLY A 278 8.86 17.97 9.48
N ALA A 279 8.53 19.22 9.14
CA ALA A 279 7.48 19.97 9.80
C ALA A 279 6.09 19.36 9.51
N ASN A 280 5.17 19.47 10.46
CA ASN A 280 3.83 18.93 10.36
C ASN A 280 3.06 19.61 9.20
N GLN A 281 2.85 18.90 8.07
CA GLN A 281 2.18 19.44 6.87
C GLN A 281 0.92 18.67 6.44
N ALA A 282 0.63 17.50 7.03
CA ALA A 282 -0.56 16.70 6.70
C ALA A 282 -1.53 16.71 7.90
N PRO A 283 -2.75 17.26 7.77
CA PRO A 283 -3.67 17.39 8.91
C PRO A 283 -4.12 16.05 9.51
N ASN A 284 -4.01 14.94 8.77
CA ASN A 284 -4.45 13.61 9.21
C ASN A 284 -3.56 12.46 8.67
N GLY A 285 -2.28 12.73 8.34
CA GLY A 285 -1.35 11.74 7.78
C GLY A 285 0.06 11.93 8.34
N VAL A 286 0.91 10.93 8.14
CA VAL A 286 2.31 10.97 8.56
C VAL A 286 3.08 11.86 7.60
N THR A 287 3.77 12.84 8.15
CA THR A 287 4.50 13.84 7.38
C THR A 287 5.87 13.32 6.99
N SER A 288 6.27 13.62 5.75
CA SER A 288 7.60 13.35 5.22
C SER A 288 8.69 13.86 6.15
N ALA A 289 9.72 13.04 6.39
CA ALA A 289 10.99 13.56 6.86
C ALA A 289 11.57 14.58 5.87
N ALA A 290 12.46 15.47 6.34
CA ALA A 290 13.14 16.42 5.44
C ALA A 290 13.98 15.72 4.36
N VAL A 291 14.49 14.52 4.70
CA VAL A 291 15.06 13.55 3.77
C VAL A 291 14.08 12.37 3.70
N PRO A 292 13.25 12.27 2.66
CA PRO A 292 12.22 11.23 2.53
C PRO A 292 12.77 9.80 2.66
N GLU A 293 14.00 9.56 2.22
CA GLU A 293 14.69 8.26 2.28
C GLU A 293 14.85 7.75 3.72
N ARG A 294 14.71 8.63 4.72
CA ARG A 294 14.63 8.23 6.13
C ARG A 294 13.40 7.39 6.43
N ASP A 295 12.29 7.63 5.74
CA ASP A 295 11.00 7.07 6.13
C ASP A 295 10.89 5.60 5.69
N LEU A 296 10.44 4.74 6.61
CA LEU A 296 10.22 3.32 6.32
C LEU A 296 9.29 3.13 5.12
N SER A 297 8.28 3.99 4.95
CA SER A 297 7.36 3.96 3.83
C SER A 297 8.05 4.03 2.47
N VAL A 298 9.06 4.90 2.32
CA VAL A 298 9.85 5.05 1.09
C VAL A 298 10.65 3.79 0.80
N GLN A 299 11.28 3.21 1.83
CA GLN A 299 12.06 1.99 1.69
C GLN A 299 11.19 0.78 1.34
N LEU A 300 10.01 0.67 1.98
CA LEU A 300 9.03 -0.35 1.64
C LEU A 300 8.58 -0.23 0.19
N SER A 301 8.39 0.98 -0.34
CA SER A 301 8.01 1.15 -1.74
C SER A 301 9.06 0.64 -2.73
N GLY A 302 10.34 0.99 -2.50
CA GLY A 302 11.43 0.46 -3.32
C GLY A 302 11.48 -1.07 -3.28
N TRP A 303 11.32 -1.66 -2.08
CA TRP A 303 11.25 -3.10 -1.91
C TRP A 303 10.08 -3.74 -2.69
N MET A 304 8.86 -3.21 -2.55
CA MET A 304 7.68 -3.72 -3.26
C MET A 304 7.85 -3.70 -4.76
N LEU A 305 8.46 -2.64 -5.30
CA LEU A 305 8.75 -2.51 -6.72
C LEU A 305 9.72 -3.60 -7.20
N LEU A 306 10.82 -3.82 -6.49
CA LEU A 306 11.80 -4.82 -6.89
C LEU A 306 11.26 -6.25 -6.76
N GLU A 307 10.47 -6.54 -5.72
CA GLU A 307 9.78 -7.83 -5.60
C GLU A 307 8.73 -8.03 -6.68
N ALA A 308 8.03 -6.97 -7.09
CA ALA A 308 7.11 -7.02 -8.24
C ALA A 308 7.87 -7.33 -9.54
N ALA A 309 8.99 -6.64 -9.79
CA ALA A 309 9.79 -6.83 -10.99
C ALA A 309 10.47 -8.22 -11.04
N ALA A 310 10.97 -8.73 -9.91
CA ALA A 310 11.62 -10.04 -9.83
C ALA A 310 10.67 -11.22 -10.15
N ARG A 311 9.34 -10.97 -10.16
CA ARG A 311 8.31 -11.97 -10.47
C ARG A 311 7.82 -11.93 -11.93
N LEU A 312 8.36 -11.02 -12.74
CA LEU A 312 7.98 -10.77 -14.13
C LEU A 312 9.01 -11.34 -15.10
#